data_AF-A0A7W0SQX8-F1
#
_entry.id   AF-A0A7W0SQX8-F1
#
_cell.length_a   1.000
_cell.length_b   1.000
_cell.length_c   1.000
_cell.angle_alpha   90.00
_cell.angle_beta   90.00
_cell.angle_gamma   90.00
#
_symmetry.space_group_name_H-M   'P 1'
#
loop_
_entity.id
_entity.type
_entity.pdbx_description
1 polymer ?
#
loop_
_entity_poly.entity_id
_entity_poly.type
_entity_poly.pdbx_seq_one_letter_code
_entity_poly.pdbx_strand_id
1 'polypeptide(L)'
;MADPELSPAPARRDRLFEVLVGALVLGGVLGGLIVLLDRDSPDPGIPPVTSERIELTLGATIQPFAPDRACGVYVVPIDGPSERVATRLARALPHRVPVRACATSSFRLDLAAFDRQREQVDAVIVSDQLARAFQDARGIAPATILGVTALDIYSSAFSEDEFDFGVAKRFPQKQGFAVVSTARMESGENRFRRLETMAMRYVGLLYFGLPESSSTTSALAPAPRSLEELDLLQPQFSDPPASTAELVAARKEFLARK
;
A
#
# COMPACT_ATOMS: atom_id res chain seq x y z
N MET A 1 45.43 44.49 3.48
CA MET A 1 45.21 45.69 4.32
C MET A 1 43.70 45.72 4.56
N ALA A 2 43.23 45.05 5.62
CA ALA A 2 42.98 45.61 6.96
C ALA A 2 41.81 46.63 6.88
N ASP A 3 40.66 46.49 7.54
CA ASP A 3 40.35 45.84 8.82
C ASP A 3 38.97 45.14 8.86
N PRO A 4 38.77 44.20 9.81
CA PRO A 4 37.50 43.51 10.08
C PRO A 4 36.74 44.16 11.26
N GLU A 5 35.43 44.41 11.13
CA GLU A 5 34.60 44.88 12.25
C GLU A 5 33.56 43.84 12.70
N LEU A 6 33.87 43.28 13.87
CA LEU A 6 33.02 43.10 15.05
C LEU A 6 31.65 42.39 14.93
N SER A 7 31.71 41.13 15.35
CA SER A 7 30.64 40.35 15.98
C SER A 7 30.22 40.97 17.33
N PRO A 8 28.92 40.97 17.67
CA PRO A 8 28.47 40.87 19.05
C PRO A 8 28.05 39.44 19.41
N ALA A 9 28.38 39.07 20.65
CA ALA A 9 28.27 37.77 21.29
C ALA A 9 26.81 37.44 21.73
N PRO A 10 26.51 36.18 22.13
CA PRO A 10 25.15 35.68 22.33
C PRO A 10 24.55 36.10 23.68
N ALA A 11 23.25 36.39 23.66
CA ALA A 11 22.48 36.61 24.87
C ALA A 11 22.28 35.30 25.65
N ARG A 12 22.99 35.18 26.77
CA ARG A 12 22.65 34.27 27.88
C ARG A 12 21.26 34.61 28.41
N ARG A 13 20.37 33.62 28.43
CA ARG A 13 19.24 33.59 29.36
C ARG A 13 19.35 32.33 30.20
N ASP A 14 20.04 32.49 31.32
CA ASP A 14 19.75 31.77 32.55
C ASP A 14 18.37 32.21 33.03
N ARG A 15 17.51 31.26 33.42
CA ARG A 15 16.74 31.33 34.68
C ARG A 15 15.86 30.09 34.89
N LEU A 16 16.18 29.44 36.01
CA LEU A 16 15.27 28.94 37.03
C LEU A 16 14.60 27.57 36.80
N PHE A 17 15.36 26.56 37.23
CA PHE A 17 14.86 25.43 38.00
C PHE A 17 14.25 25.92 39.34
N GLU A 18 12.97 25.64 39.56
CA GLU A 18 12.32 25.46 40.87
C GLU A 18 11.38 24.25 40.68
N VAL A 19 11.72 23.05 41.17
CA VAL A 19 11.43 22.54 42.52
C VAL A 19 9.98 22.74 42.95
N LEU A 20 9.16 21.70 42.77
CA LEU A 20 8.05 21.42 43.67
C LEU A 20 7.99 19.91 43.92
N VAL A 21 8.66 19.53 45.01
CA VAL A 21 8.44 18.30 45.74
C VAL A 21 7.14 18.49 46.53
N GLY A 22 6.13 17.67 46.22
CA GLY A 22 4.88 17.59 46.97
C GLY A 22 4.54 16.12 47.18
N ALA A 23 4.86 15.61 48.37
CA ALA A 23 4.57 14.25 48.79
C ALA A 23 3.12 14.10 49.27
N LEU A 24 2.66 12.84 49.24
CA LEU A 24 1.67 12.22 50.12
C LEU A 24 0.18 12.58 49.94
N VAL A 25 -0.55 11.67 49.29
CA VAL A 25 -1.83 11.17 49.84
C VAL A 25 -1.87 9.64 49.68
N LEU A 26 -1.74 8.96 50.83
CA LEU A 26 -2.21 7.60 51.05
C LEU A 26 -3.74 7.57 50.83
N GLY A 27 -4.22 6.61 50.04
CA GLY A 27 -5.63 6.21 50.08
C GLY A 27 -6.18 5.81 48.72
N GLY A 28 -6.37 4.52 48.51
CA GLY A 28 -7.15 4.00 47.39
C GLY A 28 -6.48 2.87 46.63
N VAL A 29 -6.27 1.73 47.28
CA VAL A 29 -6.20 0.45 46.58
C VAL A 29 -7.61 0.16 46.05
N LEU A 30 -7.90 0.68 44.86
CA LEU A 30 -9.13 0.41 44.13
C LEU A 30 -8.74 0.09 42.69
N GLY A 31 -8.60 -1.21 42.45
CA GLY A 31 -8.85 -1.90 41.18
C GLY A 31 -8.58 -1.11 39.91
N GLY A 32 -7.31 -0.75 39.67
CA GLY A 32 -6.83 -0.51 38.32
C GLY A 32 -6.77 -1.84 37.59
N LEU A 33 -7.93 -2.39 37.22
CA LEU A 33 -8.02 -3.39 36.16
C LEU A 33 -7.62 -2.64 34.88
N ILE A 34 -6.32 -2.56 34.62
CA ILE A 34 -5.81 -2.30 33.29
C ILE A 34 -6.27 -3.52 32.50
N VAL A 35 -7.43 -3.40 31.88
CA VAL A 35 -7.80 -4.23 30.76
C VAL A 35 -6.79 -3.84 29.69
N LEU A 36 -5.63 -4.51 29.70
CA LEU A 36 -4.87 -4.77 28.50
C LEU A 36 -5.84 -5.56 27.63
N LEU A 37 -6.70 -4.83 26.91
CA LEU A 37 -7.41 -5.39 25.79
C LEU A 37 -6.31 -5.87 24.88
N ASP A 38 -6.13 -7.18 24.89
CA ASP A 38 -5.28 -7.93 23.98
C ASP A 38 -5.83 -7.68 22.57
N ARG A 39 -5.48 -6.50 22.03
CA ARG A 39 -5.83 -6.03 20.69
C ARG A 39 -5.09 -6.80 19.61
N ASP A 40 -4.21 -7.72 20.00
CA ASP A 40 -3.41 -8.55 19.10
C ASP A 40 -4.00 -9.95 18.91
N SER A 41 -5.23 -10.23 19.37
CA SER A 41 -5.88 -11.50 19.05
C SER A 41 -6.17 -11.56 17.54
N PRO A 42 -5.48 -12.43 16.77
CA PRO A 42 -5.65 -12.50 15.33
C PRO A 42 -7.10 -12.84 14.99
N ASP A 43 -7.64 -12.16 13.96
CA ASP A 43 -8.98 -12.43 13.45
C ASP A 43 -9.13 -13.94 13.18
N PRO A 44 -10.02 -14.66 13.92
CA PRO A 44 -10.07 -16.12 13.91
C PRO A 44 -10.40 -16.73 12.54
N GLY A 45 -10.77 -15.91 11.55
CA GLY A 45 -11.03 -16.35 10.18
C GLY A 45 -9.82 -16.31 9.23
N ILE A 46 -8.71 -15.66 9.59
CA ILE A 46 -7.57 -15.47 8.68
C ILE A 46 -6.46 -16.44 9.08
N PRO A 47 -6.10 -17.41 8.22
CA PRO A 47 -4.98 -18.29 8.53
C PRO A 47 -3.70 -17.46 8.63
N PRO A 48 -2.86 -17.69 9.64
CA PRO A 48 -1.62 -16.93 9.83
C PRO A 48 -0.68 -17.12 8.63
N VAL A 49 0.17 -16.12 8.36
CA VAL A 49 1.27 -16.29 7.42
C VAL A 49 2.43 -16.92 8.17
N THR A 50 2.84 -18.11 7.75
CA THR A 50 4.04 -18.80 8.28
C THR A 50 5.10 -18.92 7.19
N SER A 51 6.35 -19.16 7.57
CA SER A 51 7.43 -19.41 6.61
C SER A 51 7.11 -20.59 5.69
N GLU A 52 6.56 -21.68 6.23
CA GLU A 52 6.16 -22.86 5.46
C GLU A 52 5.05 -22.50 4.47
N ARG A 53 4.08 -21.69 4.87
CA ARG A 53 3.04 -21.22 3.97
C ARG A 53 3.60 -20.34 2.86
N ILE A 54 4.53 -19.45 3.17
CA ILE A 54 5.19 -18.65 2.13
C ILE A 54 5.91 -19.58 1.15
N GLU A 55 6.70 -20.53 1.66
CA GLU A 55 7.39 -21.53 0.83
C GLU A 55 6.45 -22.36 -0.06
N LEU A 56 5.29 -22.76 0.46
CA LEU A 56 4.27 -23.52 -0.28
C LEU A 56 3.49 -22.67 -1.28
N THR A 57 3.42 -21.35 -1.06
CA THR A 57 2.67 -20.40 -1.89
C THR A 57 3.56 -19.57 -2.79
N LEU A 58 4.88 -19.82 -2.78
CA LEU A 58 5.87 -19.07 -3.56
C LEU A 58 5.42 -18.92 -5.01
N GLY A 59 5.54 -17.70 -5.53
CA GLY A 59 5.41 -17.49 -6.96
C GLY A 59 6.46 -18.26 -7.76
N ALA A 60 6.17 -18.44 -9.04
CA ALA A 60 6.93 -19.28 -9.94
C ALA A 60 8.30 -18.68 -10.33
N THR A 61 8.49 -17.35 -10.21
CA THR A 61 9.69 -16.68 -10.73
C THR A 61 10.11 -15.45 -9.94
N ILE A 62 11.42 -15.22 -9.83
CA ILE A 62 11.97 -13.95 -9.33
C ILE A 62 11.92 -12.84 -10.38
N GLN A 63 11.66 -13.18 -11.65
CA GLN A 63 11.59 -12.23 -12.76
C GLN A 63 10.27 -12.39 -13.51
N PRO A 64 9.20 -11.71 -13.06
CA PRO A 64 7.86 -11.89 -13.61
C PRO A 64 7.65 -11.04 -14.88
N PHE A 65 8.54 -10.09 -15.18
CA PHE A 65 8.39 -9.15 -16.28
C PHE A 65 9.12 -9.63 -17.54
N ALA A 66 8.35 -9.91 -18.59
CA ALA A 66 8.91 -10.22 -19.91
C ALA A 66 9.29 -8.94 -20.70
N PRO A 67 10.40 -8.94 -21.46
CA PRO A 67 10.86 -7.77 -22.21
C PRO A 67 10.03 -7.45 -23.45
N ASP A 68 9.27 -8.42 -23.97
CA ASP A 68 8.55 -8.33 -25.25
C ASP A 68 7.18 -7.62 -25.16
N ARG A 69 6.61 -7.47 -23.96
CA ARG A 69 5.25 -6.93 -23.80
C ARG A 69 5.20 -5.71 -22.88
N ALA A 70 5.19 -4.52 -23.49
CA ALA A 70 4.98 -3.26 -22.77
C ALA A 70 3.50 -3.05 -22.41
N CYS A 71 3.21 -2.87 -21.12
CA CYS A 71 1.90 -2.57 -20.58
C CYS A 71 1.93 -1.29 -19.73
N GLY A 72 0.80 -0.61 -19.62
CA GLY A 72 0.67 0.57 -18.75
C GLY A 72 0.51 0.17 -17.28
N VAL A 73 -0.20 -0.94 -17.06
CA VAL A 73 -0.39 -1.57 -15.75
C VAL A 73 0.04 -3.03 -15.82
N TYR A 74 0.92 -3.46 -14.93
CA TYR A 74 1.29 -4.86 -14.74
C TYR A 74 0.63 -5.36 -13.47
N VAL A 75 -0.18 -6.41 -13.58
CA VAL A 75 -0.81 -7.07 -12.43
C VAL A 75 0.02 -8.30 -12.11
N VAL A 76 0.70 -8.27 -10.96
CA VAL A 76 1.70 -9.28 -10.57
C VAL A 76 1.14 -10.10 -9.42
N PRO A 77 0.83 -11.39 -9.61
CA PRO A 77 0.51 -12.26 -8.48
C PRO A 77 1.77 -12.42 -7.61
N ILE A 78 1.70 -12.19 -6.31
CA ILE A 78 2.84 -12.36 -5.38
C ILE A 78 2.92 -13.80 -4.84
N ASP A 79 1.84 -14.55 -4.99
CA ASP A 79 1.76 -15.94 -4.58
C ASP A 79 0.97 -16.75 -5.61
N GLY A 80 1.18 -18.07 -5.61
CA GLY A 80 0.48 -19.01 -6.49
C GLY A 80 -1.06 -18.91 -6.41
N PRO A 81 -1.68 -18.89 -5.21
CA PRO A 81 -3.12 -18.71 -5.06
C PRO A 81 -3.69 -17.46 -5.75
N SER A 82 -2.89 -16.40 -5.87
CA SER A 82 -3.31 -15.12 -6.46
C SER A 82 -3.26 -15.08 -7.99
N GLU A 83 -2.66 -16.06 -8.67
CA GLU A 83 -2.50 -16.04 -10.14
C GLU A 83 -3.82 -15.91 -10.89
N ARG A 84 -4.83 -16.69 -10.48
CA ARG A 84 -6.13 -16.70 -11.13
C ARG A 84 -6.83 -15.36 -10.97
N VAL A 85 -6.78 -14.77 -9.77
CA VAL A 85 -7.46 -13.51 -9.48
C VAL A 85 -6.73 -12.33 -10.12
N ALA A 86 -5.40 -12.33 -10.14
CA ALA A 86 -4.59 -11.36 -10.87
C ALA A 86 -4.89 -11.38 -12.39
N THR A 87 -4.98 -12.57 -12.98
CA THR A 87 -5.34 -12.75 -14.40
C THR A 87 -6.76 -12.26 -14.70
N ARG A 88 -7.71 -12.48 -13.78
CA ARG A 88 -9.07 -11.95 -13.91
C ARG A 88 -9.06 -10.42 -13.82
N LEU A 89 -8.34 -9.85 -12.86
CA LEU A 89 -8.23 -8.40 -12.65
C LEU A 89 -7.60 -7.70 -13.85
N ALA A 90 -6.51 -8.22 -14.40
CA ALA A 90 -5.85 -7.66 -15.58
C ALA A 90 -6.76 -7.61 -16.81
N ARG A 91 -7.70 -8.56 -16.94
CA ARG A 91 -8.71 -8.55 -18.00
C ARG A 91 -9.85 -7.58 -17.73
N ALA A 92 -10.20 -7.34 -16.47
CA ALA A 92 -11.28 -6.43 -16.08
C ALA A 92 -10.90 -4.95 -16.27
N LEU A 93 -9.66 -4.57 -15.92
CA LEU A 93 -9.21 -3.17 -15.91
C LEU A 93 -9.45 -2.41 -17.22
N PRO A 94 -9.14 -2.94 -18.43
CA PRO A 94 -9.37 -2.24 -19.69
C PRO A 94 -10.86 -1.97 -20.01
N HIS A 95 -11.78 -2.69 -19.35
CA HIS A 95 -13.22 -2.44 -19.47
C HIS A 95 -13.70 -1.30 -18.56
N ARG A 96 -12.90 -0.91 -17.57
CA ARG A 96 -13.22 0.17 -16.63
C ARG A 96 -12.57 1.49 -17.04
N VAL A 97 -11.32 1.43 -17.50
CA VAL A 97 -10.50 2.61 -17.80
C VAL A 97 -9.63 2.39 -19.03
N PRO A 98 -9.23 3.45 -19.75
CA PRO A 98 -8.44 3.34 -20.98
C PRO A 98 -6.97 3.01 -20.66
N VAL A 99 -6.72 1.78 -20.21
CA VAL A 99 -5.39 1.29 -19.86
C VAL A 99 -5.14 -0.08 -20.47
N ARG A 100 -3.89 -0.30 -20.90
CA ARG A 100 -3.41 -1.64 -21.23
C ARG A 100 -2.89 -2.30 -19.96
N ALA A 101 -3.69 -3.20 -19.39
CA ALA A 101 -3.30 -4.03 -18.26
C ALA A 101 -2.85 -5.43 -18.70
N CYS A 102 -1.84 -5.97 -18.03
CA CYS A 102 -1.30 -7.30 -18.32
C CYS A 102 -1.02 -8.05 -17.03
N ALA A 103 -1.47 -9.30 -16.94
CA ALA A 103 -1.04 -10.20 -15.89
C ALA A 103 0.36 -10.75 -16.21
N THR A 104 1.18 -10.91 -15.18
CA THR A 104 2.48 -11.58 -15.27
C THR A 104 2.43 -12.97 -14.64
N SER A 105 3.52 -13.71 -14.75
CA SER A 105 3.76 -14.88 -13.89
C SER A 105 3.84 -14.46 -12.42
N SER A 106 3.58 -15.40 -11.50
CA SER A 106 3.68 -15.13 -10.07
C SER A 106 5.12 -14.84 -9.65
N PHE A 107 5.26 -13.80 -8.85
CA PHE A 107 6.51 -13.32 -8.30
C PHE A 107 6.88 -14.14 -7.07
N ARG A 108 8.12 -14.63 -7.01
CA ARG A 108 8.64 -15.34 -5.85
C ARG A 108 9.16 -14.34 -4.83
N LEU A 109 8.34 -14.08 -3.81
CA LEU A 109 8.68 -13.21 -2.69
C LEU A 109 9.94 -13.72 -1.94
N ASP A 110 10.85 -12.81 -1.59
CA ASP A 110 11.93 -13.09 -0.65
C ASP A 110 11.41 -13.05 0.79
N LEU A 111 11.79 -14.04 1.60
CA LEU A 111 11.42 -14.19 3.01
C LEU A 111 11.79 -12.97 3.87
N ALA A 112 12.69 -12.11 3.41
CA ALA A 112 12.96 -10.81 4.05
C ALA A 112 11.72 -9.90 4.17
N ALA A 113 10.68 -10.12 3.36
CA ALA A 113 9.40 -9.41 3.48
C ALA A 113 8.48 -10.00 4.56
N PHE A 114 8.80 -11.16 5.13
CA PHE A 114 7.97 -11.80 6.14
C PHE A 114 8.34 -11.30 7.54
N ASP A 115 7.33 -10.81 8.25
CA ASP A 115 7.45 -10.49 9.67
C ASP A 115 6.90 -11.65 10.50
N ARG A 116 7.82 -12.37 11.15
CA ARG A 116 7.47 -13.52 11.97
C ARG A 116 6.68 -13.13 13.24
N GLN A 117 6.86 -11.93 13.77
CA GLN A 117 6.14 -11.50 14.96
C GLN A 117 4.69 -11.16 14.61
N ARG A 118 4.47 -10.53 13.45
CA ARG A 118 3.14 -10.16 12.98
C ARG A 118 2.42 -11.26 12.22
N GLU A 119 3.14 -12.30 11.77
CA GLU A 119 2.61 -13.32 10.87
C GLU A 119 1.98 -12.71 9.61
N GLN A 120 2.64 -11.68 9.09
CA GLN A 120 2.20 -10.86 7.95
C GLN A 120 3.37 -10.56 7.01
N VAL A 121 3.05 -10.11 5.80
CA VAL A 121 4.03 -9.66 4.81
C VAL A 121 4.10 -8.13 4.78
N ASP A 122 5.31 -7.58 4.88
CA ASP A 122 5.55 -6.14 4.74
C ASP A 122 5.44 -5.71 3.26
N ALA A 123 4.37 -4.99 2.94
CA ALA A 123 4.07 -4.52 1.59
C ALA A 123 5.08 -3.49 1.07
N VAL A 124 5.80 -2.78 1.94
CA VAL A 124 6.87 -1.85 1.55
C VAL A 124 8.06 -2.64 1.00
N ILE A 125 8.47 -3.70 1.70
CA ILE A 125 9.57 -4.57 1.26
C ILE A 125 9.17 -5.28 -0.05
N VAL A 126 7.94 -5.76 -0.18
CA VAL A 126 7.44 -6.36 -1.43
C VAL A 126 7.50 -5.36 -2.58
N SER A 127 7.06 -4.12 -2.36
CA SER A 127 7.09 -3.06 -3.37
C SER A 127 8.52 -2.80 -3.85
N ASP A 128 9.50 -2.79 -2.94
CA ASP A 128 10.91 -2.60 -3.28
C ASP A 128 11.49 -3.80 -4.06
N GLN A 129 11.08 -5.04 -3.71
CA GLN A 129 11.46 -6.23 -4.46
C GLN A 129 10.91 -6.21 -5.89
N LEU A 130 9.62 -5.89 -6.06
CA LEU A 130 8.99 -5.74 -7.37
C LEU A 130 9.63 -4.61 -8.19
N ALA A 131 10.03 -3.52 -7.53
CA ALA A 131 10.72 -2.41 -8.19
C ALA A 131 12.07 -2.81 -8.75
N ARG A 132 12.88 -3.54 -7.99
CA ARG A 132 14.16 -4.10 -8.47
C ARG A 132 13.93 -5.04 -9.66
N ALA A 133 13.03 -6.02 -9.53
CA ALA A 133 12.73 -6.97 -10.60
C ALA A 133 12.25 -6.25 -11.89
N PHE A 134 11.40 -5.23 -11.75
CA PHE A 134 10.95 -4.44 -12.89
C PHE A 134 12.08 -3.66 -13.53
N GLN A 135 12.92 -2.98 -12.74
CA GLN A 135 14.05 -2.20 -13.24
C GLN A 135 15.07 -3.09 -13.97
N ASP A 136 15.34 -4.28 -13.46
CA ASP A 136 16.25 -5.25 -14.09
C ASP A 136 15.71 -5.73 -15.46
N ALA A 137 14.39 -5.90 -15.60
CA ALA A 137 13.78 -6.34 -16.87
C ALA A 137 13.53 -5.20 -17.87
N ARG A 138 13.16 -4.02 -17.37
CA ARG A 138 12.51 -2.96 -18.17
C ARG A 138 13.16 -1.60 -18.03
N GLY A 139 14.14 -1.45 -17.14
CA GLY A 139 14.69 -0.16 -16.75
C GLY A 139 13.66 0.71 -16.00
N ILE A 140 13.90 2.02 -15.99
CA ILE A 140 12.96 2.99 -15.42
C ILE A 140 11.98 3.40 -16.52
N ALA A 141 10.69 3.11 -16.32
CA ALA A 141 9.65 3.44 -17.27
C ALA A 141 8.35 3.81 -16.54
N PRO A 142 7.53 4.72 -17.10
CA PRO A 142 6.29 5.15 -16.49
C PRO A 142 5.22 4.04 -16.58
N ALA A 143 5.20 3.16 -15.59
CA ALA A 143 4.25 2.07 -15.46
C ALA A 143 3.74 1.96 -14.01
N THR A 144 2.57 1.35 -13.86
CA THR A 144 2.05 0.95 -12.55
C THR A 144 2.19 -0.56 -12.40
N ILE A 145 2.87 -1.00 -11.34
CA ILE A 145 3.02 -2.40 -10.97
C ILE A 145 2.08 -2.63 -9.79
N LEU A 146 1.11 -3.52 -9.97
CA LEU A 146 0.09 -3.86 -9.00
C LEU A 146 0.29 -5.31 -8.55
N GLY A 147 0.97 -5.49 -7.43
CA GLY A 147 1.08 -6.76 -6.72
C GLY A 147 -0.28 -7.19 -6.16
N VAL A 148 -0.63 -8.46 -6.30
CA VAL A 148 -1.85 -9.06 -5.73
C VAL A 148 -1.46 -10.29 -4.94
N THR A 149 -1.89 -10.35 -3.68
CA THR A 149 -1.58 -11.45 -2.77
C THR A 149 -2.81 -11.97 -2.01
N ALA A 150 -2.76 -13.23 -1.59
CA ALA A 150 -3.67 -13.86 -0.66
C ALA A 150 -3.09 -13.95 0.76
N LEU A 151 -1.87 -13.44 0.96
CA LEU A 151 -1.22 -13.31 2.27
C LEU A 151 -1.67 -12.01 2.93
N ASP A 152 -1.80 -12.02 4.26
CA ASP A 152 -2.11 -10.80 5.00
C ASP A 152 -0.91 -9.86 4.96
N ILE A 153 -1.16 -8.55 4.82
CA ILE A 153 -0.10 -7.55 4.66
C ILE A 153 -0.24 -6.43 5.67
N TYR A 154 0.88 -5.77 5.93
CA TYR A 154 0.96 -4.52 6.67
C TYR A 154 1.99 -3.59 6.02
N SER A 155 2.02 -2.33 6.44
CA SER A 155 3.02 -1.35 6.06
C SER A 155 3.95 -1.01 7.22
N SER A 156 5.24 -1.31 7.10
CA SER A 156 6.23 -0.83 8.08
C SER A 156 6.39 0.69 8.08
N ALA A 157 5.91 1.40 7.05
CA ALA A 157 5.89 2.86 7.00
C ALA A 157 4.79 3.47 7.90
N PHE A 158 3.78 2.69 8.30
CA PHE A 158 2.68 3.10 9.17
C PHE A 158 2.52 2.08 10.30
N SER A 159 3.41 2.16 11.29
CA SER A 159 3.55 1.13 12.33
C SER A 159 2.32 0.92 13.23
N GLU A 160 1.36 1.84 13.21
CA GLU A 160 0.16 1.81 14.04
C GLU A 160 -0.96 0.93 13.46
N ASP A 161 -0.90 0.61 12.16
CA ASP A 161 -1.94 -0.19 11.51
C ASP A 161 -1.72 -1.70 11.80
N GLU A 162 -2.82 -2.39 12.10
CA GLU A 162 -2.83 -3.84 12.34
C GLU A 162 -2.66 -4.60 11.02
N PHE A 163 -3.25 -4.10 9.93
CA PHE A 163 -3.17 -4.66 8.59
C PHE A 163 -3.50 -3.58 7.54
N ASP A 164 -3.20 -3.86 6.28
CA ASP A 164 -3.57 -3.03 5.14
C ASP A 164 -4.30 -3.84 4.06
N PHE A 165 -5.36 -3.27 3.46
CA PHE A 165 -5.89 -3.84 2.20
C PHE A 165 -4.95 -3.61 1.03
N GLY A 166 -4.15 -2.55 1.10
CA GLY A 166 -3.10 -2.29 0.13
C GLY A 166 -2.23 -1.12 0.50
N VAL A 167 -1.03 -1.11 -0.07
CA VAL A 167 -0.04 -0.06 0.13
C VAL A 167 0.48 0.36 -1.23
N ALA A 168 0.77 1.64 -1.40
CA ALA A 168 1.33 2.17 -2.63
C ALA A 168 2.55 3.05 -2.38
N LYS A 169 3.50 2.99 -3.32
CA LYS A 169 4.73 3.77 -3.32
C LYS A 169 4.98 4.31 -4.72
N ARG A 170 5.29 5.61 -4.80
CA ARG A 170 5.73 6.25 -6.05
C ARG A 170 7.25 6.20 -6.11
N PHE A 171 7.77 5.86 -7.28
CA PHE A 171 9.19 5.86 -7.62
C PHE A 171 9.48 6.96 -8.65
N PRO A 172 10.76 7.26 -8.93
CA PRO A 172 11.13 8.24 -9.96
C PRO A 172 10.45 7.97 -11.31
N GLN A 173 10.37 9.02 -12.14
CA GLN A 173 9.82 8.96 -13.50
C GLN A 173 8.37 8.44 -13.59
N LYS A 174 7.56 8.73 -12.55
CA LYS A 174 6.13 8.37 -12.50
C LYS A 174 5.90 6.85 -12.59
N GLN A 175 6.89 6.07 -12.18
CA GLN A 175 6.73 4.64 -11.92
C GLN A 175 6.02 4.48 -10.56
N GLY A 176 4.99 3.63 -10.50
CA GLY A 176 4.23 3.40 -9.28
C GLY A 176 4.15 1.92 -8.94
N PHE A 177 4.24 1.60 -7.66
CA PHE A 177 4.06 0.25 -7.15
C PHE A 177 2.94 0.27 -6.15
N ALA A 178 2.09 -0.74 -6.20
CA ALA A 178 1.12 -1.01 -5.17
C ALA A 178 1.05 -2.51 -4.92
N VAL A 179 0.71 -2.88 -3.70
CA VAL A 179 0.43 -4.26 -3.31
C VAL A 179 -0.97 -4.27 -2.72
N VAL A 180 -1.83 -5.20 -3.16
CA VAL A 180 -3.19 -5.38 -2.66
C VAL A 180 -3.31 -6.79 -2.08
N SER A 181 -3.72 -6.88 -0.82
CA SER A 181 -4.03 -8.15 -0.18
C SER A 181 -5.51 -8.47 -0.28
N THR A 182 -5.79 -9.73 -0.55
CA THR A 182 -7.14 -10.29 -0.51
C THR A 182 -7.37 -11.16 0.73
N ALA A 183 -6.44 -11.20 1.69
CA ALA A 183 -6.52 -12.06 2.87
C ALA A 183 -7.71 -11.66 3.76
N ARG A 184 -7.83 -10.36 4.03
CA ARG A 184 -8.91 -9.78 4.83
C ARG A 184 -10.18 -9.50 4.01
N MET A 185 -10.14 -9.64 2.69
CA MET A 185 -11.31 -9.49 1.84
C MET A 185 -12.10 -10.80 1.87
N GLU A 186 -13.13 -10.89 2.72
CA GLU A 186 -13.94 -12.10 2.90
C GLU A 186 -14.38 -12.74 1.56
N SER A 187 -14.71 -14.03 1.59
CA SER A 187 -15.07 -14.81 0.41
C SER A 187 -16.34 -14.34 -0.33
N GLY A 188 -16.54 -14.84 -1.55
CA GLY A 188 -17.74 -14.58 -2.35
C GLY A 188 -17.57 -13.50 -3.43
N GLU A 189 -18.69 -13.06 -4.02
CA GLU A 189 -18.68 -12.08 -5.12
C GLU A 189 -18.12 -10.72 -4.69
N ASN A 190 -18.33 -10.34 -3.44
CA ASN A 190 -17.81 -9.10 -2.86
C ASN A 190 -16.28 -9.08 -2.85
N ARG A 191 -15.61 -10.23 -2.72
CA ARG A 191 -14.12 -10.31 -2.72
C ARG A 191 -13.52 -9.70 -3.97
N PHE A 192 -14.03 -10.06 -5.14
CA PHE A 192 -13.47 -9.57 -6.40
C PHE A 192 -13.81 -8.09 -6.62
N ARG A 193 -15.01 -7.64 -6.22
CA ARG A 193 -15.36 -6.22 -6.23
C ARG A 193 -14.42 -5.39 -5.35
N ARG A 194 -14.16 -5.84 -4.12
CA ARG A 194 -13.24 -5.20 -3.15
C ARG A 194 -11.82 -5.10 -3.73
N LEU A 195 -11.31 -6.18 -4.32
CA LEU A 195 -10.03 -6.18 -5.04
C LEU A 195 -10.04 -5.19 -6.22
N GLU A 196 -11.10 -5.19 -7.03
CA GLU A 196 -11.24 -4.27 -8.17
C GLU A 196 -11.26 -2.81 -7.69
N THR A 197 -11.93 -2.50 -6.59
CA THR A 197 -11.94 -1.17 -5.98
C THR A 197 -10.54 -0.74 -5.55
N MET A 198 -9.81 -1.59 -4.83
CA MET A 198 -8.43 -1.29 -4.42
C MET A 198 -7.47 -1.17 -5.61
N ALA A 199 -7.64 -2.02 -6.63
CA ALA A 199 -6.87 -1.92 -7.86
C ALA A 199 -7.15 -0.61 -8.60
N MET A 200 -8.43 -0.23 -8.71
CA MET A 200 -8.85 1.03 -9.31
C MET A 200 -8.26 2.22 -8.57
N ARG A 201 -8.31 2.23 -7.23
CA ARG A 201 -7.65 3.24 -6.39
C ARG A 201 -6.22 3.49 -6.83
N TYR A 202 -5.40 2.44 -6.85
CA TYR A 202 -3.98 2.59 -7.19
C TYR A 202 -3.73 2.88 -8.66
N VAL A 203 -4.57 2.39 -9.59
CA VAL A 203 -4.49 2.80 -11.00
C VAL A 203 -4.80 4.29 -11.14
N GLY A 204 -5.83 4.81 -10.47
CA GLY A 204 -6.15 6.23 -10.49
C GLY A 204 -5.01 7.10 -9.92
N LEU A 205 -4.50 6.74 -8.74
CA LEU A 205 -3.43 7.48 -8.08
C LEU A 205 -2.09 7.39 -8.83
N LEU A 206 -1.65 6.18 -9.19
CA LEU A 206 -0.30 5.92 -9.71
C LEU A 206 -0.21 6.02 -11.23
N TYR A 207 -1.21 5.53 -11.96
CA TYR A 207 -1.20 5.57 -13.42
C TYR A 207 -1.76 6.89 -13.93
N PHE A 208 -2.96 7.28 -13.53
CA PHE A 208 -3.56 8.52 -14.02
C PHE A 208 -3.09 9.78 -13.27
N GLY A 209 -2.45 9.63 -12.11
CA GLY A 209 -2.00 10.78 -11.32
C GLY A 209 -3.14 11.58 -10.70
N LEU A 210 -4.32 10.97 -10.56
CA LEU A 210 -5.49 11.62 -9.98
C LEU A 210 -5.25 11.87 -8.49
N PRO A 211 -5.77 12.97 -7.93
CA PRO A 211 -5.76 13.20 -6.50
C PRO A 211 -6.75 12.27 -5.79
N GLU A 212 -6.64 12.20 -4.47
CA GLU A 212 -7.70 11.62 -3.66
C GLU A 212 -9.00 12.42 -3.81
N SER A 213 -10.12 11.70 -3.68
CA SER A 213 -11.47 12.24 -3.78
C SER A 213 -12.04 12.45 -2.37
N SER A 214 -12.82 13.52 -2.19
CA SER A 214 -13.62 13.73 -0.99
C SER A 214 -14.94 12.94 -0.98
N SER A 215 -15.35 12.39 -2.13
CA SER A 215 -16.52 11.49 -2.20
C SER A 215 -16.23 10.18 -1.48
N THR A 216 -17.10 9.81 -0.54
CA THR A 216 -17.01 8.58 0.27
C THR A 216 -17.35 7.30 -0.49
N THR A 217 -17.78 7.38 -1.74
CA THR A 217 -18.09 6.22 -2.58
C THR A 217 -17.07 5.99 -3.70
N SER A 218 -16.13 6.92 -3.89
CA SER A 218 -15.11 6.83 -4.93
C SER A 218 -14.02 5.83 -4.57
N ALA A 219 -13.47 5.11 -5.54
CA ALA A 219 -12.22 4.35 -5.36
C ALA A 219 -11.05 5.25 -4.91
N LEU A 220 -11.13 6.57 -5.15
CA LEU A 220 -10.12 7.55 -4.74
C LEU A 220 -10.40 8.18 -3.37
N ALA A 221 -11.46 7.79 -2.65
CA ALA A 221 -11.69 8.17 -1.24
C ALA A 221 -10.48 7.83 -0.35
N PRO A 222 -10.32 8.37 0.86
CA PRO A 222 -9.26 7.94 1.78
C PRO A 222 -9.17 6.41 1.92
N ALA A 223 -7.95 5.89 2.15
CA ALA A 223 -7.72 4.44 2.20
C ALA A 223 -8.63 3.79 3.27
N PRO A 224 -9.40 2.74 2.91
CA PRO A 224 -10.30 2.11 3.86
C PRO A 224 -9.50 1.33 4.91
N ARG A 225 -9.91 1.43 6.16
CA ARG A 225 -9.30 0.76 7.33
C ARG A 225 -10.10 -0.45 7.81
N SER A 226 -11.29 -0.63 7.27
CA SER A 226 -12.16 -1.77 7.58
C SER A 226 -12.88 -2.27 6.33
N LEU A 227 -13.49 -3.46 6.45
CA LEU A 227 -14.31 -4.02 5.37
C LEU A 227 -15.56 -3.19 5.13
N GLU A 228 -16.19 -2.67 6.18
CA GLU A 228 -17.37 -1.82 6.09
C GLU A 228 -17.04 -0.56 5.29
N GLU A 229 -15.91 0.09 5.56
CA GLU A 229 -15.45 1.25 4.80
C GLU A 229 -15.19 0.89 3.33
N LEU A 230 -14.48 -0.21 3.08
CA LEU A 230 -14.20 -0.68 1.73
C LEU A 230 -15.49 -1.03 0.96
N ASP A 231 -16.53 -1.48 1.66
CA ASP A 231 -17.80 -1.85 1.06
C ASP A 231 -18.69 -0.67 0.67
N LEU A 232 -18.44 0.52 1.23
CA LEU A 232 -19.04 1.78 0.80
C LEU A 232 -18.43 2.29 -0.51
N LEU A 233 -17.20 1.86 -0.82
CA LEU A 233 -16.48 2.29 -2.01
C LEU A 233 -16.92 1.52 -3.25
N GLN A 234 -16.86 2.19 -4.40
CA GLN A 234 -17.16 1.62 -5.71
C GLN A 234 -15.90 1.61 -6.58
N PRO A 235 -15.77 0.66 -7.53
CA PRO A 235 -14.61 0.56 -8.42
C PRO A 235 -14.64 1.61 -9.55
N GLN A 236 -14.90 2.87 -9.21
CA GLN A 236 -14.99 4.01 -10.11
C GLN A 236 -14.47 5.28 -9.43
N PHE A 237 -13.92 6.21 -10.22
CA PHE A 237 -13.23 7.40 -9.70
C PHE A 237 -14.18 8.51 -9.26
N SER A 238 -15.37 8.55 -9.84
CA SER A 238 -16.38 9.58 -9.62
C SER A 238 -17.76 9.04 -9.99
N ASP A 239 -18.82 9.75 -9.56
CA ASP A 239 -20.19 9.56 -10.01
C ASP A 239 -20.74 10.92 -10.50
N PRO A 240 -20.99 11.09 -11.82
CA PRO A 240 -20.87 10.10 -12.89
C PRO A 240 -19.40 9.66 -13.14
N PRO A 241 -19.18 8.48 -13.74
CA PRO A 241 -17.83 8.00 -14.06
C PRO A 241 -17.08 8.96 -15.00
N ALA A 242 -15.81 9.20 -14.71
CA ALA A 242 -14.93 9.98 -15.57
C ALA A 242 -14.89 9.38 -16.99
N SER A 243 -15.02 10.25 -17.99
CA SER A 243 -14.98 9.86 -19.39
C SER A 243 -13.59 9.40 -19.81
N THR A 244 -13.53 8.61 -20.89
CA THR A 244 -12.25 8.19 -21.49
C THR A 244 -11.38 9.39 -21.86
N ALA A 245 -11.98 10.48 -22.38
CA ALA A 245 -11.25 11.69 -22.76
C ALA A 245 -10.60 12.38 -21.55
N GLU A 246 -11.33 12.50 -20.44
CA GLU A 246 -10.81 13.06 -19.19
C GLU A 246 -9.64 12.23 -18.63
N LEU A 247 -9.75 10.90 -18.66
CA LEU A 247 -8.69 10.02 -18.18
C LEU A 247 -7.44 10.05 -19.06
N VAL A 248 -7.60 10.11 -20.38
CA VAL A 248 -6.47 10.28 -21.31
C VAL A 248 -5.79 11.64 -21.09
N ALA A 249 -6.58 12.71 -20.88
CA ALA A 249 -6.04 14.03 -20.57
C ALA A 249 -5.28 14.03 -19.23
N ALA A 250 -5.85 13.43 -18.18
CA ALA A 250 -5.22 13.30 -16.87
C ALA A 250 -3.89 12.54 -16.96
N ARG A 251 -3.83 11.41 -17.68
CA ARG A 251 -2.57 10.68 -17.89
C ARG A 251 -1.52 11.53 -18.60
N LYS A 252 -1.92 12.27 -19.64
CA LYS A 252 -1.01 13.15 -20.38
C LYS A 252 -0.44 14.25 -19.48
N GLU A 253 -1.28 14.89 -18.68
CA GLU A 253 -0.85 15.90 -17.73
C GLU A 253 0.10 15.31 -16.68
N PHE A 254 -0.25 14.16 -16.11
CA PHE A 254 0.56 13.48 -15.10
C PHE A 254 1.97 13.16 -15.61
N LEU A 255 2.09 12.70 -16.86
CA LEU A 255 3.39 12.43 -17.50
C LEU A 255 4.19 13.70 -17.83
N ALA A 256 3.53 14.84 -18.00
CA ALA A 256 4.19 16.12 -18.31
C ALA A 256 4.73 16.83 -17.06
N ARG A 257 4.23 16.51 -15.87
CA ARG A 257 4.73 17.07 -14.60
C ARG A 257 6.16 16.58 -14.35
N LYS A 258 7.09 17.51 -14.11
CA LYS A 258 8.48 17.19 -13.74
C LYS A 258 8.56 16.43 -12.40
#